data_AF-G4AAL6-F1
#
_entry.id   AF-G4AAL6-F1
#
_cell.length_a   1.000
_cell.length_b   1.000
_cell.length_c   1.000
_cell.angle_alpha   90.00
_cell.angle_beta   90.00
_cell.angle_gamma   90.00
#
_symmetry.space_group_name_H-M   'P 1'
#
loop_
_entity.id
_entity.type
_entity.pdbx_description
1 polymer ?
#
loop_
_entity_poly.entity_id
_entity_poly.type
_entity_poly.pdbx_seq_one_letter_code
_entity_poly.pdbx_strand_id
1 'polypeptide(L)'
;MVAQGQLDLSSSCENEWIYLNIMKAFGLPVPNSKIHHFGDTKVLIVERFDRRWSEKGNLLIRLPQEDMCQALNIAPARKYENDGTPAFSRLCRCSTVLLMPK
;
A
#
# COMPACT_ATOMS: atom_id res chain seq x y z
N MET A 1 -18.82 9.10 -8.20
CA MET A 1 -18.93 9.32 -6.74
C MET A 1 -18.99 7.98 -6.04
N VAL A 2 -17.93 7.54 -5.38
CA VAL A 2 -18.07 6.48 -4.36
C VAL A 2 -18.88 7.11 -3.24
N ALA A 3 -20.02 6.54 -2.91
CA ALA A 3 -20.91 7.05 -1.88
C ALA A 3 -20.14 7.23 -0.56
N GLN A 4 -19.95 8.47 -0.14
CA GLN A 4 -19.35 8.84 1.15
C GLN A 4 -20.32 8.60 2.33
N GLY A 5 -21.38 7.81 2.13
CA GLY A 5 -22.39 7.49 3.14
C GLY A 5 -22.61 5.99 3.21
N GLN A 6 -22.22 5.42 4.36
CA GLN A 6 -22.52 4.05 4.83
C GLN A 6 -21.72 2.89 4.23
N LEU A 7 -20.39 2.95 4.34
CA LEU A 7 -19.59 1.73 4.42
C LEU A 7 -19.39 1.38 5.90
N ASP A 8 -19.96 0.26 6.34
CA ASP A 8 -19.61 -0.32 7.64
C ASP A 8 -18.20 -0.91 7.54
N LEU A 9 -17.27 -0.29 8.26
CA LEU A 9 -15.84 -0.66 8.30
C LEU A 9 -15.44 -1.22 9.67
N SER A 10 -16.40 -1.65 10.48
CA SER A 10 -16.18 -2.25 11.81
C SER A 10 -15.24 -3.46 11.79
N SER A 11 -15.26 -4.22 10.68
CA SER A 11 -14.42 -5.40 10.44
C SER A 11 -13.26 -5.14 9.46
N SER A 12 -12.89 -3.87 9.22
CA SER A 12 -11.84 -3.52 8.24
C SER A 12 -10.48 -4.14 8.56
N CYS A 13 -10.12 -4.27 9.85
CA CYS A 13 -8.86 -4.90 10.26
C CYS A 13 -8.78 -6.37 9.84
N GLU A 14 -9.83 -7.14 10.11
CA GLU A 14 -9.95 -8.55 9.71
C GLU A 14 -9.98 -8.69 8.19
N ASN A 15 -10.75 -7.83 7.54
CA ASN A 15 -10.88 -7.83 6.09
C ASN A 15 -9.52 -7.69 5.40
N GLU A 16 -8.75 -6.67 5.78
CA GLU A 16 -7.43 -6.42 5.20
C GLU A 16 -6.40 -7.49 5.61
N TRP A 17 -6.42 -7.96 6.86
CA TRP A 17 -5.55 -9.04 7.32
C TRP A 17 -5.77 -10.34 6.53
N ILE A 18 -7.02 -10.75 6.31
CA ILE A 18 -7.33 -11.97 5.55
C ILE A 18 -6.83 -11.84 4.12
N TYR A 19 -7.08 -10.72 3.45
CA TYR A 19 -6.61 -10.52 2.08
C TYR A 19 -5.09 -10.53 1.96
N LEU A 20 -4.36 -9.90 2.89
CA LEU A 20 -2.89 -9.96 2.90
C LEU A 20 -2.38 -11.39 3.06
N ASN A 21 -3.00 -12.21 3.92
CA ASN A 21 -2.61 -13.61 4.08
C ASN A 21 -2.93 -14.45 2.84
N ILE A 22 -4.09 -14.23 2.21
CA ILE A 22 -4.47 -14.90 0.97
C ILE A 22 -3.48 -14.55 -0.14
N MET A 23 -3.20 -13.27 -0.37
CA MET A 23 -2.25 -12.81 -1.38
C MET A 23 -0.85 -13.39 -1.15
N LYS A 24 -0.41 -13.46 0.12
CA LYS A 24 0.86 -14.09 0.49
C LYS A 24 0.88 -15.59 0.18
N ALA A 25 -0.22 -16.30 0.44
CA ALA A 25 -0.36 -17.72 0.10
C ALA A 25 -0.32 -17.98 -1.41
N PHE A 26 -0.76 -17.01 -2.22
CA PHE A 26 -0.61 -17.02 -3.68
C PHE A 26 0.77 -16.55 -4.17
N GLY A 27 1.72 -16.26 -3.27
CA GLY A 27 3.08 -15.86 -3.62
C GLY A 27 3.23 -14.40 -4.05
N LEU A 28 2.23 -13.55 -3.82
CA LEU A 28 2.33 -12.11 -4.11
C LEU A 28 3.23 -11.41 -3.07
N PRO A 29 4.05 -10.43 -3.49
CA PRO A 29 4.91 -9.67 -2.59
C PRO A 29 4.08 -8.67 -1.78
N VAL A 30 3.58 -9.09 -0.63
CA VAL A 30 2.78 -8.28 0.29
C VAL A 30 3.48 -8.13 1.65
N PRO A 31 3.25 -7.03 2.39
CA PRO A 31 3.85 -6.84 3.69
C PRO A 31 3.32 -7.85 4.71
N ASN A 32 4.14 -8.18 5.71
CA ASN A 32 3.67 -8.93 6.87
C ASN A 32 2.68 -8.09 7.67
N SER A 33 1.61 -8.72 8.17
CA SER A 33 0.62 -8.04 8.98
C SER A 33 0.10 -8.91 10.12
N LYS A 34 -0.34 -8.27 11.20
CA LYS A 34 -0.98 -8.92 12.35
C LYS A 34 -2.04 -8.02 12.96
N ILE A 35 -3.12 -8.63 13.44
CA ILE A 35 -4.11 -7.93 14.26
C ILE A 35 -3.62 -7.90 15.70
N HIS A 36 -3.78 -6.75 16.36
CA HIS A 36 -3.43 -6.58 17.77
C HIS A 36 -4.48 -5.72 18.49
N HIS A 37 -4.54 -5.83 19.82
CA HIS A 37 -5.42 -5.00 20.66
C HIS A 37 -4.56 -4.14 21.58
N PHE A 38 -4.75 -2.83 21.53
CA PHE A 38 -4.21 -1.88 22.49
C PHE A 38 -5.35 -1.42 23.41
N GLY A 39 -5.45 -2.05 24.58
CA GLY A 39 -6.66 -1.94 25.41
C GLY A 39 -7.88 -2.43 24.63
N ASP A 40 -8.93 -1.61 24.59
CA ASP A 40 -10.17 -1.91 23.85
C ASP A 40 -10.07 -1.61 22.33
N THR A 41 -8.93 -1.08 21.87
CA THR A 41 -8.77 -0.69 20.46
C THR A 41 -8.12 -1.81 19.65
N LYS A 42 -8.88 -2.39 18.71
CA LYS A 42 -8.39 -3.32 17.69
C LYS A 42 -7.66 -2.55 16.57
N VAL A 43 -6.47 -3.01 16.20
CA VAL A 43 -5.66 -2.42 15.13
C VAL A 43 -5.03 -3.47 14.21
N LEU A 44 -4.76 -3.08 12.97
CA LEU A 44 -3.91 -3.83 12.05
C LEU A 44 -2.49 -3.25 12.08
N ILE A 45 -1.51 -4.07 12.48
CA ILE A 45 -0.09 -3.72 12.41
C ILE A 45 0.45 -4.26 11.09
N VAL A 46 0.96 -3.37 10.23
CA VAL A 46 1.58 -3.70 8.94
C VAL A 46 3.07 -3.38 8.99
N GLU A 47 3.90 -4.34 8.62
CA GLU A 47 5.34 -4.14 8.50
C GLU A 47 5.64 -3.23 7.31
N ARG A 48 6.35 -2.14 7.57
CA ARG A 48 6.70 -1.16 6.55
C ARG A 48 7.77 -1.72 5.61
N PHE A 49 7.42 -1.85 4.33
CA PHE A 49 8.33 -2.30 3.29
C PHE A 49 9.31 -1.20 2.80
N ASP A 50 9.07 0.07 3.15
CA ASP A 50 9.98 1.19 2.88
C ASP A 50 11.00 1.41 4.01
N ARG A 51 11.20 0.39 4.86
CA ARG A 51 12.16 0.39 5.96
C ARG A 51 12.98 -0.89 5.93
N ARG A 52 14.26 -0.80 6.27
CA ARG A 52 15.16 -1.96 6.38
C ARG A 52 16.14 -1.77 7.53
N TRP A 53 16.36 -2.81 8.33
CA TRP A 53 17.47 -2.80 9.28
C TRP A 53 18.81 -2.88 8.55
N SER A 54 19.85 -2.26 9.10
CA SER A 54 21.23 -2.50 8.69
C SER A 54 21.59 -3.97 8.90
N GLU A 55 22.64 -4.47 8.22
CA GLU A 55 23.09 -5.86 8.39
C GLU A 55 23.42 -6.21 9.85
N LYS A 56 23.87 -5.22 10.62
CA LYS A 56 24.18 -5.34 12.05
C LYS A 56 22.98 -5.09 12.98
N GLY A 57 21.79 -4.81 12.43
CA GLY A 57 20.55 -4.59 13.19
C GLY A 57 20.50 -3.33 14.05
N ASN A 58 21.52 -2.48 13.98
CA ASN A 58 21.68 -1.32 14.86
C ASN A 58 21.08 -0.01 14.29
N LEU A 59 20.67 -0.01 13.02
CA LEU A 59 20.16 1.18 12.35
C LEU A 59 18.95 0.81 11.49
N LEU A 60 17.86 1.57 11.65
CA LEU A 60 16.68 1.46 10.79
C LEU A 60 16.77 2.47 9.64
N ILE A 61 17.00 1.95 8.43
CA ILE A 61 17.21 2.72 7.20
C ILE A 61 15.85 2.99 6.52
N ARG A 62 15.69 4.19 5.94
CA ARG A 62 14.55 4.54 5.08
C ARG A 62 14.89 4.25 3.62
N LEU A 63 13.97 3.58 2.94
CA LEU A 63 14.04 3.37 1.50
C LEU A 63 13.19 4.45 0.81
N PRO A 64 13.73 5.22 -0.16
CA PRO A 64 12.92 6.16 -0.93
C PRO A 64 11.81 5.43 -1.68
N GLN A 65 10.58 5.93 -1.54
CA GLN A 65 9.40 5.42 -2.22
C GLN A 65 8.48 6.58 -2.58
N GLU A 66 7.86 6.47 -3.74
CA GLU A 66 6.80 7.37 -4.20
C GLU A 66 5.58 6.53 -4.61
N ASP A 67 4.39 7.10 -4.49
CA ASP A 67 3.18 6.53 -5.07
C ASP A 67 3.04 6.93 -6.55
N MET A 68 2.05 6.35 -7.23
CA MET A 68 1.82 6.61 -8.65
C MET A 68 1.30 8.02 -8.94
N CYS A 69 0.62 8.67 -7.99
CA CYS A 69 0.21 10.05 -8.17
C CYS A 69 1.43 10.98 -8.17
N GLN A 70 2.38 10.76 -7.25
CA GLN A 70 3.63 11.50 -7.19
C GLN A 70 4.48 11.28 -8.45
N ALA A 71 4.71 10.01 -8.82
CA ALA A 71 5.52 9.66 -9.99
C ALA A 71 4.95 10.20 -11.32
N LEU A 72 3.62 10.34 -11.42
CA LEU A 72 2.94 10.87 -12.60
C LEU A 72 2.61 12.37 -12.51
N ASN A 73 2.97 13.04 -11.42
CA ASN A 73 2.62 14.43 -11.11
C ASN A 73 1.10 14.71 -11.18
N ILE A 74 0.35 13.93 -10.42
CA ILE A 74 -1.11 13.95 -10.38
C ILE A 74 -1.55 14.36 -8.97
N ALA A 75 -2.50 15.30 -8.91
CA ALA A 75 -3.11 15.71 -7.66
C ALA A 75 -3.84 14.53 -6.99
N PRO A 76 -3.68 14.30 -5.67
CA PRO A 76 -4.32 13.18 -4.96
C PRO A 76 -5.85 13.14 -5.09
N ALA A 77 -6.47 14.31 -5.28
CA ALA A 77 -7.91 14.44 -5.53
C ALA A 77 -8.38 13.75 -6.83
N ARG A 78 -7.46 13.47 -7.75
CA ARG A 78 -7.74 12.78 -9.02
C ARG A 78 -7.30 11.33 -9.02
N LYS A 79 -6.96 10.72 -7.87
CA LYS A 79 -6.39 9.37 -7.79
C LYS A 79 -7.21 8.26 -8.44
N TYR A 80 -8.54 8.43 -8.55
CA TYR A 80 -9.42 7.44 -9.17
C TYR A 80 -9.60 7.73 -10.65
N GLU A 81 -9.52 6.70 -11.50
CA GLU A 81 -9.60 6.83 -12.95
C GLU A 81 -10.85 7.60 -13.40
N ASN A 82 -11.99 7.38 -12.73
CA ASN A 82 -13.23 8.11 -12.98
C ASN A 82 -13.13 9.64 -12.77
N ASP A 83 -12.15 10.11 -12.00
CA ASP A 83 -11.88 11.53 -11.75
C ASP A 83 -10.87 12.12 -12.76
N GLY A 84 -10.59 11.39 -13.85
CA GLY A 84 -9.75 11.83 -14.96
C GLY A 84 -8.25 11.56 -14.76
N THR A 85 -7.87 10.60 -13.90
CA THR A 85 -6.49 10.09 -13.85
C THR A 85 -6.16 9.28 -15.11
N PRO A 86 -4.87 9.16 -15.46
CA PRO A 86 -4.46 8.35 -16.58
C PRO A 86 -4.77 6.87 -16.37
N ALA A 87 -5.24 6.26 -17.45
CA ALA A 87 -5.59 4.84 -17.49
C ALA A 87 -4.41 3.92 -17.11
N PHE A 88 -4.74 2.66 -16.85
CA PHE A 88 -3.79 1.57 -16.56
C PHE A 88 -2.56 1.55 -17.49
N SER A 89 -2.72 1.93 -18.76
CA SER A 89 -1.64 2.04 -19.74
C SER A 89 -0.49 2.97 -19.32
N ARG A 90 -0.78 4.08 -18.63
CA ARG A 90 0.25 5.03 -18.17
C ARG A 90 0.96 4.53 -16.91
N LEU A 91 0.26 3.77 -16.06
CA LEU A 91 0.88 3.04 -14.94
C LEU A 91 1.90 2.04 -15.46
N CYS A 92 1.53 1.21 -16.45
CA CYS A 92 2.46 0.28 -17.10
C CYS A 92 3.66 0.99 -17.73
N ARG A 93 3.43 2.14 -18.40
CA ARG A 93 4.54 2.92 -18.98
C ARG A 93 5.48 3.47 -17.92
N CYS A 94 4.94 3.95 -16.79
CA CYS A 94 5.72 4.48 -15.67
C CYS A 94 6.51 3.36 -14.98
N SER A 95 5.92 2.18 -14.77
CA SER A 95 6.64 1.03 -14.21
C SER A 95 7.79 0.59 -15.13
N THR A 96 7.62 0.64 -16.45
CA THR A 96 8.73 0.36 -17.38
C THR A 96 9.87 1.36 -17.22
N VAL A 97 9.58 2.65 -16.98
CA VAL A 97 10.60 3.71 -16.78
C VAL A 97 11.29 3.59 -15.41
N LEU A 98 10.56 3.26 -14.35
CA LEU A 98 11.11 3.04 -12.99
C LEU A 98 11.88 1.71 -12.85
N LEU A 99 11.51 0.70 -13.64
CA LEU A 99 12.18 -0.61 -13.70
C LEU A 99 13.28 -0.66 -14.78
N MET A 100 13.56 0.44 -15.50
CA MET A 100 14.73 0.49 -16.37
C MET A 100 15.98 0.29 -15.54
N PRO A 101 16.91 -0.59 -15.96
CA PRO A 101 18.13 -0.83 -15.21
C PRO A 101 18.90 0.49 -15.07
N LYS A 102 19.25 0.83 -13.83
CA LYS A 102 20.45 1.62 -13.60
C LYS A 102 21.67 0.73 -13.81
#